data_AF-A0A521M0Q7-F1
#
_entry.id   AF-A0A521M0Q7-F1
#
_cell.length_a   1.000
_cell.length_b   1.000
_cell.length_c   1.000
_cell.angle_alpha   90.00
_cell.angle_beta   90.00
_cell.angle_gamma   90.00
#
_symmetry.space_group_name_H-M   'P 1'
#
loop_
_entity.id
_entity.type
_entity.pdbx_description
1 polymer ?
#
loop_
_entity_poly.entity_id
_entity_poly.type
_entity_poly.pdbx_seq_one_letter_code
_entity_poly.pdbx_strand_id
1 'polypeptide(L)'
;PHVISIYQLFPNTILIWQVDHIEIWRAFPGRDDPSRCDIELTIYTPADSDRPESYWQKNRDIAIRTVMEEDFPLGERMQIGFESGATEEVLYGRNEPSLVHFHSSIRNALGVAA
;
A
#
# COMPACT_ATOMS: atom_id res chain seq x y z
N PRO A 1 -3.83 15.33 17.94
CA PRO A 1 -4.41 14.07 17.42
C PRO A 1 -3.34 12.97 17.38
N HIS A 2 -3.58 11.84 18.05
CA HIS A 2 -2.65 10.69 18.09
C HIS A 2 -3.17 9.53 17.23
N VAL A 3 -3.74 9.87 16.08
CA VAL A 3 -4.33 8.90 15.14
C VAL A 3 -3.71 9.13 13.79
N ILE A 4 -3.30 8.05 13.15
CA ILE A 4 -3.00 7.97 11.72
C ILE A 4 -4.18 7.26 11.09
N SER A 5 -4.79 7.88 10.08
CA SER A 5 -5.92 7.25 9.37
C SER A 5 -5.42 6.68 8.06
N ILE A 6 -5.67 5.40 7.82
CA ILE A 6 -5.34 4.71 6.57
C ILE A 6 -6.64 4.37 5.87
N TYR A 7 -6.75 4.77 4.61
CA TYR A 7 -7.93 4.53 3.79
C TYR A 7 -7.55 3.93 2.44
N GLN A 8 -8.12 2.76 2.12
CA GLN A 8 -7.92 2.11 0.84
C GLN A 8 -8.98 2.57 -0.16
N LEU A 9 -8.54 3.29 -1.19
CA LEU A 9 -9.35 3.69 -2.34
C LEU A 9 -9.14 2.67 -3.46
N PHE A 10 -10.11 1.77 -3.60
CA PHE A 10 -10.14 0.79 -4.69
C PHE A 10 -10.07 1.51 -6.06
N PRO A 11 -9.28 1.01 -7.03
CA PRO A 11 -8.61 -0.28 -7.02
C PRO A 11 -7.19 -0.30 -6.45
N ASN A 12 -6.50 0.84 -6.38
CA ASN A 12 -5.04 0.80 -6.29
C ASN A 12 -4.39 1.92 -5.47
N THR A 13 -5.19 2.65 -4.69
CA THR A 13 -4.71 3.83 -3.96
C THR A 13 -4.86 3.60 -2.45
N ILE A 14 -3.82 3.94 -1.68
CA ILE A 14 -3.87 4.06 -0.22
C ILE A 14 -3.63 5.52 0.13
N LEU A 15 -4.60 6.13 0.81
CA LEU A 15 -4.47 7.46 1.38
C LEU A 15 -4.13 7.30 2.87
N ILE A 16 -3.04 7.92 3.29
CA ILE A 16 -2.63 7.97 4.68
C ILE A 16 -2.72 9.41 5.15
N TRP A 17 -3.61 9.66 6.07
CA TRP A 17 -3.67 10.93 6.80
C TRP A 17 -2.77 10.81 8.02
N GLN A 18 -1.56 11.36 7.87
CA GLN A 18 -0.59 11.54 8.94
C GLN A 18 -0.94 12.76 9.79
N VAL A 19 -0.27 12.92 10.93
CA VAL A 19 -0.57 14.00 11.88
C VAL A 19 -0.59 15.39 11.23
N ASP A 20 0.33 15.67 10.30
CA ASP A 20 0.55 17.00 9.71
C ASP A 20 0.69 17.00 8.18
N HIS A 21 0.49 15.88 7.51
CA HIS A 21 0.54 15.76 6.05
C HIS A 21 -0.31 14.60 5.53
N ILE A 22 -0.49 14.54 4.22
CA ILE A 22 -1.13 13.42 3.53
C ILE A 22 -0.10 12.68 2.70
N GLU A 23 -0.10 11.36 2.78
CA GLU A 23 0.61 10.50 1.84
C GLU A 23 -0.42 9.80 0.93
N ILE A 24 -0.11 9.73 -0.35
CA ILE A 24 -0.86 8.95 -1.32
C ILE A 24 0.10 7.94 -1.94
N TRP A 25 -0.20 6.66 -1.72
CA TRP A 25 0.50 5.53 -2.30
C TRP A 25 -0.36 4.92 -3.39
N ARG A 26 0.20 4.73 -4.59
CA ARG A 26 -0.51 4.14 -5.73
C ARG A 26 0.29 3.01 -6.32
N ALA A 27 -0.33 1.85 -6.45
CA ALA A 27 0.28 0.67 -7.07
C ALA A 27 -0.24 0.52 -8.51
N PHE A 28 0.66 0.44 -9.49
CA PHE A 28 0.31 0.21 -10.88
C PHE A 28 0.86 -1.16 -11.31
N PRO A 29 0.02 -2.07 -11.82
CA PRO A 29 0.50 -3.38 -12.25
C PRO A 29 1.44 -3.24 -13.45
N GLY A 30 2.46 -4.11 -13.50
CA GLY A 30 3.30 -4.27 -14.67
C GLY A 30 2.46 -4.68 -15.88
N ARG A 31 2.79 -4.14 -17.06
CA ARG A 31 2.01 -4.39 -18.30
C ARG A 31 2.11 -5.83 -18.79
N ASP A 32 3.31 -6.42 -18.67
CA ASP A 32 3.64 -7.70 -19.29
C ASP A 32 3.96 -8.80 -18.27
N ASP A 33 4.03 -8.45 -16.98
CA ASP A 33 4.45 -9.34 -15.90
C ASP A 33 3.61 -9.06 -14.65
N PRO A 34 2.70 -9.98 -14.26
CA PRO A 34 1.83 -9.80 -13.09
C PRO A 34 2.59 -9.85 -11.76
N SER A 35 3.86 -10.28 -11.76
CA SER A 35 4.74 -10.27 -10.57
C SER A 35 5.38 -8.90 -10.30
N ARG A 36 5.18 -7.93 -11.20
CA ARG A 36 5.79 -6.59 -11.12
C ARG A 36 4.73 -5.53 -10.91
N CYS A 37 5.13 -4.46 -10.21
CA CYS A 37 4.34 -3.24 -10.11
C CYS A 37 5.26 -2.02 -9.94
N ASP A 38 4.74 -0.86 -10.33
CA ASP A 38 5.33 0.43 -10.01
C ASP A 38 4.55 1.06 -8.85
N ILE A 39 5.25 1.46 -7.79
CA ILE A 39 4.66 2.15 -6.65
C ILE A 39 5.01 3.63 -6.71
N GLU A 40 3.99 4.49 -6.74
CA GLU A 40 4.16 5.93 -6.65
C GLU A 40 3.77 6.43 -5.25
N LEU A 41 4.71 7.07 -4.56
CA LEU A 41 4.47 7.87 -3.35
C LEU A 41 4.36 9.34 -3.71
N THR A 42 3.27 9.99 -3.27
CA THR A 42 3.13 11.44 -3.31
C THR A 42 2.84 11.95 -1.90
N ILE A 43 3.59 12.96 -1.45
CA ILE A 43 3.39 13.61 -0.16
C ILE A 43 2.85 15.02 -0.37
N TYR A 44 1.72 15.32 0.26
CA TYR A 44 1.11 16.66 0.28
C TYR A 44 1.31 17.29 1.65
N THR A 45 2.04 18.40 1.66
CA THR A 45 2.29 19.19 2.86
C THR A 45 1.42 20.47 2.83
N PRO A 46 1.01 21.00 3.99
CA PRO A 46 0.27 22.26 4.05
C PRO A 46 1.08 23.42 3.47
N ALA A 47 0.47 24.22 2.59
CA ALA A 47 1.13 25.36 1.94
C ALA A 47 1.51 26.48 2.91
N ASP A 48 0.82 26.56 4.05
CA ASP A 48 1.00 27.53 5.13
C ASP A 48 1.82 26.99 6.30
N SER A 49 2.48 25.85 6.14
CA SER A 49 3.32 25.25 7.19
C SER A 49 4.53 26.12 7.54
N ASP A 50 4.83 26.21 8.84
CA ASP A 50 6.06 26.81 9.38
C ASP A 50 7.24 25.83 9.45
N ARG A 51 7.00 24.55 9.11
CA ARG A 51 8.02 23.50 9.13
C ARG A 51 9.06 23.75 8.02
N PRO A 52 10.37 23.60 8.31
CA PRO A 52 11.39 23.72 7.29
C PRO A 52 11.30 22.54 6.30
N GLU A 53 11.76 22.75 5.07
CA GLU A 53 11.79 21.71 4.04
C GLU A 53 12.50 20.42 4.49
N SER A 54 13.55 20.53 5.31
CA SER A 54 14.27 19.39 5.87
C SER A 54 13.41 18.48 6.77
N TYR A 55 12.38 19.03 7.40
CA TYR A 55 11.41 18.27 8.17
C TYR A 55 10.61 17.32 7.26
N TRP A 56 10.14 17.83 6.12
CA TRP A 56 9.39 17.05 5.15
C TRP A 56 10.24 16.00 4.44
N GLN A 57 11.46 16.37 4.07
CA GLN A 57 12.44 15.42 3.52
C GLN A 57 12.69 14.26 4.48
N LYS A 58 12.90 14.56 5.77
CA LYS A 58 13.09 13.50 6.78
C LYS A 58 11.88 12.57 6.88
N ASN A 59 10.66 13.09 6.87
CA ASN A 59 9.44 12.25 6.90
C ASN A 59 9.34 11.37 5.65
N ARG A 60 9.59 11.94 4.47
CA ARG A 60 9.63 11.19 3.20
C ARG A 60 10.68 10.07 3.24
N ASP A 61 11.89 10.38 3.71
CA ASP A 61 12.99 9.41 3.73
C ASP A 61 12.71 8.28 4.73
N ILE A 62 12.02 8.56 5.84
CA ILE A 62 11.53 7.53 6.76
C ILE A 62 10.51 6.63 6.05
N ALA A 63 9.50 7.21 5.41
CA ALA A 63 8.45 6.46 4.71
C ALA A 63 9.03 5.56 3.61
N ILE A 64 9.92 6.09 2.77
CA ILE A 64 10.60 5.33 1.72
C ILE A 64 11.47 4.22 2.32
N ARG A 65 12.26 4.52 3.35
CA ARG A 65 13.13 3.51 3.96
C ARG A 65 12.32 2.35 4.53
N THR A 66 11.24 2.62 5.24
CA THR A 66 10.40 1.57 5.82
C THR A 66 9.84 0.64 4.74
N VAL A 67 9.25 1.16 3.67
CA VAL A 67 8.71 0.29 2.62
C VAL A 67 9.81 -0.48 1.87
N MET A 68 10.97 0.14 1.65
CA MET A 68 12.08 -0.50 0.93
C MET A 68 12.77 -1.59 1.76
N GLU A 69 12.85 -1.43 3.08
CA GLU A 69 13.54 -2.38 3.96
C GLU A 69 12.60 -3.45 4.54
N GLU A 70 11.31 -3.17 4.67
CA GLU A 70 10.35 -4.05 5.35
C GLU A 70 9.27 -4.59 4.39
N ASP A 71 8.44 -3.70 3.83
CA ASP A 71 7.23 -4.09 3.10
C ASP A 71 7.53 -4.74 1.73
N PHE A 72 8.38 -4.12 0.91
CA PHE A 72 8.69 -4.64 -0.42
C PHE A 72 9.44 -5.98 -0.36
N PRO A 73 10.47 -6.17 0.48
CA PRO A 73 11.10 -7.48 0.64
C PRO A 73 10.14 -8.55 1.17
N LEU A 74 9.13 -8.19 1.97
CA LEU A 74 8.08 -9.11 2.37
C LEU A 74 7.18 -9.48 1.18
N GLY A 75 6.72 -8.48 0.42
CA GLY A 75 5.90 -8.68 -0.77
C GLY A 75 6.57 -9.55 -1.83
N GLU A 76 7.86 -9.32 -2.12
CA GLU A 76 8.64 -10.14 -3.05
C GLU A 76 8.72 -11.60 -2.60
N ARG A 77 8.97 -11.84 -1.30
CA ARG A 77 9.00 -13.20 -0.75
C ARG A 77 7.64 -13.89 -0.82
N MET A 78 6.56 -13.15 -0.58
CA MET A 78 5.19 -13.65 -0.76
C MET A 78 4.93 -14.02 -2.22
N GLN A 79 5.31 -13.16 -3.17
CA GLN A 79 5.16 -13.41 -4.61
C GLN A 79 5.93 -14.66 -5.06
N ILE A 80 7.20 -14.81 -4.64
CA ILE A 80 8.00 -16.03 -4.88
C ILE A 80 7.30 -17.26 -4.30
N GLY A 81 6.75 -17.14 -3.08
CA GLY A 81 5.99 -18.21 -2.43
C GLY A 81 4.75 -18.61 -3.23
N PHE A 82 3.97 -17.65 -3.73
CA PHE A 82 2.78 -17.91 -4.54
C PHE A 82 3.12 -18.55 -5.89
N GLU A 83 4.18 -18.10 -6.55
CA GLU A 83 4.63 -18.66 -7.84
C GLU A 83 5.22 -20.06 -7.73
N SER A 84 5.69 -20.46 -6.54
CA SER A 84 6.22 -21.80 -6.31
C SER A 84 5.18 -22.92 -6.47
N GLY A 85 3.88 -22.61 -6.41
CA GLY A 85 2.79 -23.58 -6.41
C GLY A 85 2.65 -24.40 -5.11
N ALA A 86 3.45 -24.10 -4.08
CA ALA A 86 3.39 -24.81 -2.80
C ALA A 86 2.16 -24.47 -1.95
N THR A 87 1.47 -23.37 -2.28
CA THR A 87 0.27 -22.90 -1.58
C THR A 87 -0.89 -22.80 -2.57
N GLU A 88 -1.95 -23.58 -2.36
CA GLU A 88 -3.14 -23.59 -3.23
C GLU A 88 -4.09 -22.43 -2.93
N GLU A 89 -4.17 -22.01 -1.66
CA GLU A 89 -5.06 -20.96 -1.19
C GLU A 89 -4.40 -20.07 -0.13
N VAL A 90 -4.83 -18.81 -0.07
CA VAL A 90 -4.42 -17.85 0.96
C VAL A 90 -5.51 -17.75 2.03
N LEU A 91 -5.14 -18.02 3.27
CA LEU A 91 -6.05 -17.92 4.41
C LEU A 91 -5.85 -16.58 5.12
N TYR A 92 -6.88 -15.72 5.11
CA TYR A 92 -6.88 -14.49 5.90
C TYR A 92 -7.34 -14.75 7.33
N GLY A 93 -6.58 -14.22 8.29
CA GLY A 93 -6.89 -14.25 9.69
C GLY A 93 -8.13 -13.41 10.05
N ARG A 94 -8.73 -13.70 11.20
CA ARG A 94 -9.90 -12.94 11.70
C ARG A 94 -9.62 -11.45 11.93
N ASN A 95 -8.35 -11.07 12.08
CA ASN A 95 -7.91 -9.69 12.25
C ASN A 95 -7.46 -9.02 10.93
N GLU A 96 -7.76 -9.64 9.78
CA GLU A 96 -7.43 -9.11 8.45
C GLU A 96 -8.67 -8.79 7.59
N PRO A 97 -9.74 -8.16 8.16
CA PRO A 97 -10.98 -7.94 7.42
C PRO A 97 -10.82 -7.01 6.21
N SER A 98 -9.83 -6.12 6.23
CA SER A 98 -9.51 -5.24 5.10
C SER A 98 -9.02 -6.03 3.89
N LEU A 99 -8.18 -7.05 4.09
CA LEU A 99 -7.69 -7.90 3.01
C LEU A 99 -8.83 -8.71 2.39
N VAL A 100 -9.71 -9.26 3.22
CA VAL A 100 -10.94 -9.95 2.76
C VAL A 100 -11.80 -8.99 1.93
N HIS A 101 -12.06 -7.79 2.44
CA HIS A 101 -12.87 -6.79 1.73
C HIS A 101 -12.25 -6.40 0.38
N PHE A 102 -10.93 -6.22 0.32
CA PHE A 102 -10.23 -5.90 -0.93
C PHE A 102 -10.37 -7.01 -1.96
N HIS A 103 -10.14 -8.27 -1.58
CA HIS A 103 -10.29 -9.41 -2.49
C HIS A 103 -11.74 -9.60 -2.96
N SER A 104 -12.73 -9.42 -2.08
CA SER A 104 -14.14 -9.42 -2.50
C SER A 104 -14.45 -8.28 -3.48
N SER A 105 -13.86 -7.09 -3.28
CA SER A 105 -14.02 -5.96 -4.18
C SER A 105 -13.43 -6.22 -5.58
N ILE A 106 -12.27 -6.88 -5.66
CA ILE A 106 -11.68 -7.34 -6.92
C ILE A 106 -12.64 -8.32 -7.62
N ARG A 107 -13.11 -9.34 -6.90
CA ARG A 107 -14.03 -10.37 -7.46
C ARG A 107 -15.30 -9.73 -8.02
N ASN A 108 -15.89 -8.81 -7.27
CA ASN A 108 -17.06 -8.04 -7.72
C ASN A 108 -16.77 -7.21 -8.98
N ALA A 109 -15.63 -6.51 -9.03
CA ALA A 109 -15.24 -5.72 -10.20
C ALA A 109 -14.99 -6.59 -11.45
N LEU A 110 -14.55 -7.83 -11.27
CA LEU A 110 -14.38 -8.82 -12.32
C LEU A 110 -15.67 -9.59 -12.68
N GLY A 111 -16.77 -9.36 -11.94
CA GLY A 111 -18.04 -10.07 -12.15
C GLY A 111 -17.99 -11.55 -11.79
N VAL A 112 -17.04 -11.97 -10.95
CA VAL A 112 -16.94 -13.36 -10.45
C VAL A 112 -17.54 -13.46 -9.06
N ALA A 113 -18.17 -14.60 -8.75
CA ALA A 113 -18.78 -14.82 -7.45
C ALA A 113 -17.74 -14.67 -6.33
N ALA A 114 -18.11 -13.93 -5.28
CA ALA A 114 -17.29 -13.72 -4.09
C ALA A 114 -16.97 -15.02 -3.38
#